data_AF-A0A6A5EY75-F1
#
_entry.id   AF-A0A6A5EY75-F1
#
_cell.length_a   1.000
_cell.length_b   1.000
_cell.length_c   1.000
_cell.angle_alpha   90.00
_cell.angle_beta   90.00
_cell.angle_gamma   90.00
#
_symmetry.space_group_name_H-M   'P 1'
#
loop_
_entity.id
_entity.type
_entity.pdbx_description
1 polymer ?
#
loop_
_entity_poly.entity_id
_entity_poly.type
_entity_poly.pdbx_seq_one_letter_code
_entity_poly.pdbx_strand_id
1 'polypeptide(L)'
;MDLPETFRKGLEDFSRNVLFDQSRSQPFPNEKDKRVLSSLHLQMSLYFNMWFFPVWWISETVMLHLKYPVLPDYYKFILVTVLILMTLIEAIRLFLGYAGNLQEKVPELAGFWLLSILLQFPLILFLLFNEALLIQPLERGVHIVLATFILTQALSGFVALRNMVRHTESQFHLRQFD
;
A
#
# COMPACT_ATOMS: atom_id res chain seq x y z
N MET A 1 -6.68 62.02 -41.79
CA MET A 1 -7.43 62.41 -40.57
C MET A 1 -6.70 61.75 -39.43
N ASP A 2 -5.86 62.51 -38.74
CA ASP A 2 -5.08 61.98 -37.62
C ASP A 2 -6.02 61.74 -36.44
N LEU A 3 -5.94 60.53 -35.89
CA LEU A 3 -6.78 60.13 -34.76
C LEU A 3 -6.44 61.02 -33.55
N PRO A 4 -7.42 61.56 -32.81
CA PRO A 4 -7.13 62.42 -31.67
C PRO A 4 -6.29 61.67 -30.62
N GLU A 5 -5.24 62.32 -30.10
CA GLU A 5 -4.27 61.74 -29.15
C GLU A 5 -4.92 61.11 -27.90
N THR A 6 -6.12 61.55 -27.52
CA THR A 6 -6.92 60.97 -26.44
C THR A 6 -7.40 59.55 -26.74
N PHE A 7 -7.82 59.28 -27.98
CA PHE A 7 -8.25 57.95 -28.40
C PHE A 7 -7.07 57.00 -28.55
N ARG A 8 -5.92 57.52 -28.99
CA ARG A 8 -4.68 56.75 -29.10
C ARG A 8 -4.20 56.25 -27.74
N LYS A 9 -4.17 57.12 -26.73
CA LYS A 9 -3.85 56.73 -25.35
C LYS A 9 -4.86 55.73 -24.77
N GLY A 10 -6.16 55.95 -25.00
CA GLY A 10 -7.19 55.02 -24.54
C GLY A 10 -7.05 53.61 -25.14
N LEU A 11 -6.67 53.52 -26.42
CA LEU A 11 -6.41 52.24 -27.10
C LEU A 11 -5.10 51.60 -26.64
N GLU A 12 -4.05 52.38 -26.35
CA GLU A 12 -2.81 51.86 -25.78
C GLU A 12 -3.01 51.32 -24.37
N ASP A 13 -3.78 52.01 -23.52
CA ASP A 13 -4.14 51.55 -22.17
C ASP A 13 -5.06 50.32 -22.23
N PHE A 14 -6.01 50.29 -23.15
CA PHE A 14 -6.87 49.12 -23.36
C PHE A 14 -6.06 47.93 -23.89
N SER A 15 -5.14 48.15 -24.84
CA SER A 15 -4.25 47.11 -25.35
C SER A 15 -3.32 46.58 -24.27
N ARG A 16 -2.73 47.47 -23.46
CA ARG A 16 -1.93 47.06 -22.29
C ARG A 16 -2.76 46.28 -21.29
N ASN A 17 -3.96 46.73 -20.96
CA ASN A 17 -4.80 46.01 -20.01
C ASN A 17 -5.25 44.66 -20.58
N VAL A 18 -5.64 44.55 -21.84
CA VAL A 18 -6.06 43.27 -22.43
C VAL A 18 -4.88 42.29 -22.60
N LEU A 19 -3.70 42.77 -23.04
CA LEU A 19 -2.50 41.93 -23.19
C LEU A 19 -1.87 41.55 -21.85
N PHE A 20 -1.84 42.46 -20.86
CA PHE A 20 -1.23 42.19 -19.56
C PHE A 20 -2.19 41.56 -18.55
N ASP A 21 -3.50 41.75 -18.64
CA ASP A 21 -4.46 41.08 -17.76
C ASP A 21 -4.62 39.58 -18.14
N GLN A 22 -4.27 39.21 -19.38
CA GLN A 22 -4.10 37.81 -19.78
C GLN A 22 -2.82 37.18 -19.18
N SER A 23 -1.84 37.99 -18.73
CA SER A 23 -0.67 37.53 -17.97
C SER A 23 -0.93 37.45 -16.46
N ARG A 24 -2.04 38.03 -16.00
CA ARG A 24 -2.56 37.83 -14.65
C ARG A 24 -3.53 36.65 -14.67
N SER A 25 -3.05 35.52 -15.18
CA SER A 25 -3.53 34.23 -14.71
C SER A 25 -3.38 34.27 -13.19
N GLN A 26 -4.49 34.49 -12.48
CA GLN A 26 -4.59 34.04 -11.11
C GLN A 26 -4.04 32.62 -11.11
N PRO A 27 -3.12 32.26 -10.19
CA PRO A 27 -2.75 30.87 -10.08
C PRO A 27 -4.04 30.17 -9.71
N PHE A 28 -4.66 29.48 -10.67
CA PHE A 28 -5.60 28.41 -10.39
C PHE A 28 -4.97 27.65 -9.23
N PRO A 29 -5.65 27.49 -8.08
CA PRO A 29 -5.08 26.76 -6.97
C PRO A 29 -4.62 25.44 -7.55
N ASN A 30 -3.31 25.19 -7.45
CA ASN A 30 -2.55 24.23 -8.21
C ASN A 30 -3.20 22.83 -8.09
N GLU A 31 -4.19 22.56 -8.94
CA GLU A 31 -4.97 21.30 -8.92
C GLU A 31 -4.11 20.12 -9.40
N LYS A 32 -2.90 20.43 -9.91
CA LYS A 32 -1.88 19.49 -10.37
C LYS A 32 -0.94 18.98 -9.28
N ASP A 33 -1.06 19.47 -8.04
CA ASP A 33 -0.25 18.99 -6.90
C ASP A 33 -1.07 18.26 -5.84
N LYS A 34 -2.15 17.58 -6.24
CA LYS A 34 -2.57 16.39 -5.48
C LYS A 34 -1.49 15.33 -5.66
N ARG A 35 -0.39 15.45 -4.90
CA ARG A 35 0.63 14.41 -4.78
C ARG A 35 -0.12 13.12 -4.47
N VAL A 36 -0.19 12.22 -5.44
CA VAL A 36 -0.69 10.86 -5.23
C VAL A 36 0.20 10.26 -4.15
N LEU A 37 -0.36 10.08 -2.95
CA LEU A 37 0.35 9.53 -1.78
C LEU A 37 0.42 8.00 -1.85
N SER A 38 -0.31 7.41 -2.80
CA SER A 38 -0.22 5.98 -3.10
C SER A 38 1.20 5.57 -3.42
N SER A 39 1.70 4.59 -2.68
CA SER A 39 3.03 4.04 -2.88
C SER A 39 3.00 2.99 -4.00
N LEU A 40 3.62 3.31 -5.13
CA LEU A 40 3.77 2.38 -6.25
C LEU A 40 4.50 1.10 -5.84
N HIS A 41 5.54 1.23 -5.02
CA HIS A 41 6.34 0.09 -4.59
C HIS A 41 5.52 -0.91 -3.75
N LEU A 42 4.70 -0.39 -2.83
CA LEU A 42 3.79 -1.22 -2.03
C LEU A 42 2.77 -1.92 -2.94
N GLN A 43 2.20 -1.20 -3.91
CA GLN A 43 1.22 -1.74 -4.86
C GLN A 43 1.79 -2.89 -5.69
N MET A 44 3.01 -2.74 -6.21
CA MET A 44 3.67 -3.79 -6.99
C MET A 44 3.97 -5.03 -6.14
N SER A 45 4.41 -4.84 -4.90
CA SER A 45 4.67 -5.95 -3.98
C SER A 45 3.38 -6.72 -3.64
N LEU A 46 2.27 -6.01 -3.39
CA LEU A 46 0.95 -6.61 -3.16
C LEU A 46 0.47 -7.41 -4.38
N TYR A 47 0.73 -6.92 -5.59
CA TYR A 47 0.39 -7.60 -6.84
C TYR A 47 1.10 -8.92 -7.02
N PHE A 48 2.42 -8.94 -6.90
CA PHE A 48 3.16 -10.19 -7.03
C PHE A 48 2.81 -11.18 -5.93
N ASN A 49 2.60 -10.69 -4.71
CA ASN A 49 2.23 -11.55 -3.61
C ASN A 49 0.82 -12.16 -3.77
N MET A 50 -0.14 -11.43 -4.36
CA MET A 50 -1.47 -11.96 -4.67
C MET A 50 -1.41 -13.17 -5.62
N TRP A 51 -0.50 -13.15 -6.59
CA TRP A 51 -0.29 -14.26 -7.52
C TRP A 51 0.58 -15.38 -6.95
N PHE A 52 1.54 -15.04 -6.08
CA PHE A 52 2.37 -16.01 -5.40
C PHE A 52 1.60 -16.80 -4.34
N PHE A 53 0.62 -16.17 -3.67
CA PHE A 53 -0.08 -16.79 -2.55
C PHE A 53 -0.81 -18.11 -2.90
N PRO A 54 -1.51 -18.26 -4.04
CA PRO A 54 -2.04 -19.55 -4.48
C PRO A 54 -0.96 -20.62 -4.64
N VAL A 55 0.23 -20.26 -5.14
CA VAL A 55 1.36 -21.19 -5.29
C VAL A 55 1.86 -21.62 -3.92
N TRP A 56 2.03 -20.67 -2.99
CA TRP A 56 2.36 -20.96 -1.60
C TRP A 56 1.35 -21.92 -0.97
N TRP A 57 0.04 -21.63 -1.11
CA TRP A 57 -1.03 -22.44 -0.53
C TRP A 57 -1.07 -23.87 -1.06
N ILE A 58 -0.91 -24.05 -2.37
CA ILE A 58 -0.85 -25.38 -2.99
C ILE A 58 0.38 -26.13 -2.49
N SER A 59 1.54 -25.48 -2.47
CA SER A 59 2.78 -26.11 -2.00
C SER A 59 2.67 -26.55 -0.54
N GLU A 60 2.14 -25.71 0.34
CA GLU A 60 1.95 -26.02 1.76
C GLU A 60 0.96 -27.18 1.94
N THR A 61 -0.16 -27.17 1.21
CA THR A 61 -1.18 -28.23 1.28
C THR A 61 -0.62 -29.59 0.82
N VAL A 62 0.12 -29.60 -0.29
CA VAL A 62 0.75 -30.83 -0.80
C VAL A 62 1.80 -31.34 0.17
N MET A 63 2.67 -30.47 0.67
CA MET A 63 3.74 -30.84 1.60
C MET A 63 3.16 -31.36 2.93
N LEU A 64 2.15 -30.67 3.48
CA LEU A 64 1.40 -31.11 4.65
C LEU A 64 0.80 -32.50 4.45
N HIS A 65 0.17 -32.75 3.29
CA HIS A 65 -0.40 -34.07 2.97
C HIS A 65 0.68 -35.17 2.96
N LEU A 66 1.86 -34.90 2.41
CA LEU A 66 2.96 -35.86 2.35
C LEU A 66 3.51 -36.22 3.73
N LYS A 67 3.64 -35.24 4.64
CA LYS A 67 4.15 -35.48 6.01
C LYS A 67 3.06 -35.80 7.04
N TYR A 68 1.79 -35.71 6.66
CA TYR A 68 0.64 -35.96 7.56
C TYR A 68 0.70 -37.31 8.30
N PRO A 69 1.12 -38.43 7.68
CA PRO A 69 1.15 -39.73 8.36
C PRO A 69 2.22 -39.84 9.46
N VAL A 70 3.32 -39.11 9.33
CA VAL A 70 4.49 -39.20 10.24
C VAL A 70 4.49 -38.14 11.32
N LEU A 71 3.66 -37.10 11.18
CA LEU A 71 3.54 -36.04 12.16
C LEU A 71 2.79 -36.52 13.42
N PRO A 72 3.18 -36.04 14.61
CA PRO A 72 2.36 -36.16 15.81
C PRO A 72 1.01 -35.42 15.68
N ASP A 73 -0.06 -35.93 16.30
CA ASP A 73 -1.42 -35.42 16.12
C ASP A 73 -1.59 -33.94 16.51
N TYR A 74 -0.89 -33.49 17.55
CA TYR A 74 -0.93 -32.08 17.96
C TYR A 74 -0.34 -31.15 16.89
N TYR A 75 0.73 -31.57 16.19
CA TYR A 75 1.29 -30.79 15.08
C TYR A 75 0.38 -30.77 13.86
N LYS A 76 -0.35 -31.86 13.58
CA LYS A 76 -1.36 -31.87 12.50
C LYS A 76 -2.40 -30.78 12.73
N PHE A 77 -2.95 -30.72 13.95
CA PHE A 77 -3.94 -29.71 14.32
C PHE A 77 -3.40 -28.29 14.23
N ILE A 78 -2.17 -28.08 14.72
CA ILE A 78 -1.49 -26.77 14.65
C ILE A 78 -1.30 -26.35 13.19
N LEU A 79 -0.73 -27.20 12.34
CA LEU A 79 -0.43 -26.86 10.95
C LEU A 79 -1.69 -26.58 10.12
N VAL A 80 -2.75 -27.38 10.28
CA VAL A 80 -4.04 -27.13 9.62
C VAL A 80 -4.62 -25.78 10.06
N THR A 81 -4.55 -25.49 11.36
CA THR A 81 -5.02 -24.22 11.93
C THR A 81 -4.21 -23.04 11.38
N VAL A 82 -2.88 -23.16 11.34
CA VAL A 82 -1.99 -22.13 10.79
C VAL A 82 -2.28 -21.91 9.30
N LEU A 83 -2.47 -22.97 8.51
CA LEU A 83 -2.82 -22.85 7.08
C LEU A 83 -4.12 -22.06 6.87
N ILE A 84 -5.17 -22.36 7.65
CA ILE A 84 -6.45 -21.66 7.58
C ILE A 84 -6.29 -20.20 8.02
N LEU A 85 -5.65 -19.95 9.17
CA LEU A 85 -5.42 -18.61 9.69
C LEU A 85 -4.60 -17.77 8.72
N MET A 86 -3.48 -18.29 8.21
CA MET A 86 -2.65 -17.61 7.23
C MET A 86 -3.45 -17.25 5.98
N THR A 87 -4.33 -18.14 5.50
CA THR A 87 -5.19 -17.89 4.34
C THR A 87 -6.18 -16.75 4.60
N LEU A 88 -6.88 -16.79 5.73
CA LEU A 88 -7.85 -15.76 6.08
C LEU A 88 -7.18 -14.39 6.31
N ILE A 89 -6.08 -14.38 7.09
CA ILE A 89 -5.33 -13.17 7.39
C ILE A 89 -4.74 -12.59 6.11
N GLU A 90 -4.15 -13.41 5.23
CA GLU A 90 -3.60 -12.96 3.96
C GLU A 90 -4.67 -12.29 3.08
N ALA A 91 -5.84 -12.90 2.95
CA ALA A 91 -6.93 -12.36 2.13
C ALA A 91 -7.37 -10.98 2.63
N ILE A 92 -7.59 -10.85 3.94
CA ILE A 92 -7.96 -9.57 4.57
C ILE A 92 -6.81 -8.56 4.43
N ARG A 93 -5.57 -8.99 4.68
CA ARG A 93 -4.38 -8.14 4.59
C ARG A 93 -4.22 -7.60 3.18
N LEU A 94 -4.24 -8.44 2.14
CA LEU A 94 -4.14 -7.99 0.76
C LEU A 94 -5.25 -7.00 0.41
N PHE A 95 -6.50 -7.29 0.79
CA PHE A 95 -7.62 -6.37 0.57
C PHE A 95 -7.38 -4.99 1.21
N LEU A 96 -6.99 -4.95 2.49
CA LEU A 96 -6.71 -3.71 3.21
C LEU A 96 -5.51 -2.96 2.64
N GLY A 97 -4.46 -3.67 2.22
CA GLY A 97 -3.28 -3.06 1.61
C GLY A 97 -3.63 -2.39 0.28
N TYR A 98 -4.41 -3.06 -0.56
CA TYR A 98 -4.89 -2.51 -1.83
C TYR A 98 -5.81 -1.32 -1.63
N ALA A 99 -6.85 -1.48 -0.80
CA ALA A 99 -7.83 -0.43 -0.55
C ALA A 99 -7.20 0.78 0.13
N GLY A 100 -6.40 0.57 1.19
CA GLY A 100 -5.74 1.63 1.94
C GLY A 100 -4.72 2.40 1.11
N ASN A 101 -3.92 1.72 0.28
CA ASN A 101 -2.91 2.38 -0.54
C ASN A 101 -3.51 3.14 -1.75
N LEU A 102 -4.55 2.61 -2.40
CA LEU A 102 -5.18 3.27 -3.56
C LEU A 102 -6.16 4.36 -3.18
N GLN A 103 -6.93 4.16 -2.12
CA GLN A 103 -7.95 5.11 -1.66
C GLN A 103 -7.40 6.08 -0.61
N GLU A 104 -6.09 5.99 -0.32
CA GLU A 104 -5.36 6.81 0.67
C GLU A 104 -6.03 6.79 2.06
N LYS A 105 -6.60 5.66 2.43
CA LYS A 105 -7.32 5.50 3.70
C LYS A 105 -6.38 5.01 4.79
N VAL A 106 -6.09 5.91 5.72
CA VAL A 106 -5.22 5.67 6.88
C VAL A 106 -5.66 4.46 7.72
N PRO A 107 -6.96 4.29 8.09
CA PRO A 107 -7.37 3.17 8.94
C PRO A 107 -7.12 1.80 8.29
N GLU A 108 -7.43 1.65 7.01
CA GLU A 108 -7.24 0.43 6.24
C GLU A 108 -5.75 0.09 6.10
N LEU A 109 -4.91 1.09 5.80
CA LEU A 109 -3.47 0.91 5.69
C LEU A 109 -2.82 0.58 7.05
N ALA A 110 -3.33 1.16 8.15
CA ALA A 110 -2.92 0.80 9.50
C ALA A 110 -3.31 -0.65 9.83
N GLY A 111 -4.52 -1.09 9.46
CA GLY A 111 -4.97 -2.47 9.60
C GLY A 111 -4.09 -3.45 8.82
N PHE A 112 -3.79 -3.13 7.55
CA PHE A 112 -2.82 -3.88 6.74
C PHE A 112 -1.47 -4.04 7.44
N TRP A 113 -0.91 -2.93 7.94
CA TRP A 113 0.39 -2.91 8.59
C TRP A 113 0.39 -3.70 9.89
N LEU A 114 -0.66 -3.56 10.71
CA LEU A 114 -0.85 -4.30 11.94
C LEU A 114 -0.95 -5.80 11.69
N LEU A 115 -1.77 -6.24 10.73
CA LEU A 115 -1.90 -7.66 10.37
C LEU A 115 -0.57 -8.23 9.87
N SER A 116 0.21 -7.44 9.13
CA SER A 116 1.53 -7.85 8.62
C SER A 116 2.50 -8.16 9.76
N ILE A 117 2.65 -7.25 10.72
CA ILE A 117 3.65 -7.36 11.81
C ILE A 117 3.16 -8.26 12.94
N LEU A 118 1.89 -8.15 13.33
CA LEU A 118 1.40 -8.80 14.55
C LEU A 118 0.97 -10.25 14.32
N LEU A 119 0.39 -10.55 13.15
CA LEU A 119 -0.15 -11.88 12.88
C LEU A 119 0.67 -12.62 11.82
N GLN A 120 0.84 -12.04 10.64
CA GLN A 120 1.46 -12.76 9.51
C GLN A 120 2.94 -13.04 9.74
N PHE A 121 3.69 -12.05 10.25
CA PHE A 121 5.13 -12.19 10.45
C PHE A 121 5.49 -13.24 11.52
N PRO A 122 4.87 -13.28 12.72
CA PRO A 122 5.16 -14.34 13.70
C PRO A 122 4.78 -15.73 13.19
N LEU A 123 3.67 -15.86 12.47
CA LEU A 123 3.25 -17.15 11.90
C LEU A 123 4.22 -17.65 10.83
N ILE A 124 4.74 -16.78 9.94
CA ILE A 124 5.72 -17.22 8.95
C ILE A 124 7.07 -17.58 9.59
N LEU A 125 7.48 -16.88 10.65
CA LEU A 125 8.68 -17.24 11.42
C LEU A 125 8.50 -18.60 12.12
N PHE A 126 7.32 -18.86 12.68
CA PHE A 126 7.00 -20.16 13.27
C PHE A 126 7.17 -21.30 12.25
N LEU A 127 6.66 -21.13 11.02
CA LEU A 127 6.82 -22.12 9.95
C LEU A 127 8.26 -22.25 9.45
N LEU A 128 9.06 -21.18 9.50
CA LEU A 128 10.45 -21.16 9.01
C LEU A 128 11.48 -21.79 9.96
N PHE A 129 11.28 -21.62 11.27
CA PHE A 129 12.30 -21.91 12.28
C PHE A 129 11.95 -23.08 13.20
N ASN A 130 10.70 -23.54 13.21
CA ASN A 130 10.31 -24.68 14.02
C ASN A 130 10.63 -26.00 13.32
N GLU A 131 11.87 -26.46 13.47
CA GLU A 131 12.37 -27.72 12.85
C GLU A 131 11.59 -28.97 13.30
N ALA A 132 10.85 -28.90 14.42
CA ALA A 132 9.96 -29.99 14.85
C ALA A 132 8.78 -30.24 13.89
N LEU A 133 8.51 -29.31 12.96
CA LEU A 133 7.50 -29.45 11.90
C LEU A 133 7.97 -30.31 10.72
N LEU A 134 9.19 -30.87 10.78
CA LEU A 134 9.81 -31.64 9.70
C LEU A 134 9.80 -30.84 8.38
N ILE A 135 10.34 -29.62 8.44
CA ILE A 135 10.28 -28.63 7.36
C ILE A 135 10.98 -29.18 6.11
N GLN A 136 10.25 -29.31 5.01
CA GLN A 136 10.80 -29.77 3.74
C GLN A 136 11.47 -28.62 2.97
N PRO A 137 12.45 -28.90 2.08
CA PRO A 137 13.13 -27.85 1.31
C PRO A 137 12.19 -26.96 0.50
N LEU A 138 11.11 -27.54 -0.05
CA LEU A 138 10.09 -26.76 -0.77
C LEU A 138 9.36 -25.79 0.16
N GLU A 139 8.88 -26.27 1.32
CA GLU A 139 8.21 -25.45 2.35
C GLU A 139 9.11 -24.28 2.75
N ARG A 140 10.37 -24.57 3.10
CA ARG A 140 11.34 -23.54 3.45
C ARG A 140 11.52 -22.51 2.32
N GLY A 141 11.63 -22.96 1.07
CA GLY A 141 11.73 -22.07 -0.09
C GLY A 141 10.54 -21.13 -0.21
N VAL A 142 9.32 -21.66 -0.20
CA VAL A 142 8.10 -20.84 -0.37
C VAL A 142 7.85 -19.93 0.85
N HIS A 143 8.19 -20.37 2.06
CA HIS A 143 8.09 -19.52 3.25
C HIS A 143 9.09 -18.36 3.22
N ILE A 144 10.32 -18.57 2.74
CA ILE A 144 11.32 -17.50 2.60
C ILE A 144 10.81 -16.44 1.61
N VAL A 145 10.25 -16.87 0.48
CA VAL A 145 9.68 -15.94 -0.52
C VAL A 145 8.52 -15.16 0.08
N LEU A 146 7.58 -15.84 0.77
CA LEU A 146 6.45 -15.16 1.44
C LEU A 146 6.93 -14.18 2.52
N ALA A 147 7.90 -14.59 3.34
CA ALA A 147 8.49 -13.72 4.37
C ALA A 147 9.15 -12.48 3.77
N THR A 148 9.81 -12.61 2.62
CA THR A 148 10.40 -11.49 1.88
C THR A 148 9.33 -10.51 1.40
N PHE A 149 8.20 -11.02 0.88
CA PHE A 149 7.05 -10.17 0.53
C PHE A 149 6.52 -9.43 1.75
N ILE A 150 6.24 -10.15 2.85
CA ILE A 150 5.71 -9.56 4.09
C ILE A 150 6.65 -8.48 4.63
N LEU A 151 7.96 -8.73 4.66
CA LEU A 151 8.95 -7.76 5.15
C LEU A 151 8.99 -6.50 4.28
N THR A 152 9.05 -6.67 2.96
CA THR A 152 9.05 -5.55 2.00
C THR A 152 7.77 -4.72 2.13
N GLN A 153 6.63 -5.40 2.28
CA GLN A 153 5.32 -4.78 2.49
C GLN A 153 5.21 -4.06 3.83
N ALA A 154 5.76 -4.62 4.91
CA ALA A 154 5.76 -3.97 6.21
C ALA A 154 6.60 -2.69 6.22
N LEU A 155 7.78 -2.70 5.58
CA LEU A 155 8.64 -1.53 5.47
C LEU A 155 7.99 -0.43 4.60
N SER A 156 7.55 -0.79 3.40
CA SER A 156 6.91 0.17 2.48
C SER A 156 5.56 0.65 2.98
N GLY A 157 4.78 -0.22 3.63
CA GLY A 157 3.52 0.10 4.30
C GLY A 157 3.71 1.07 5.45
N PHE A 158 4.75 0.91 6.26
CA PHE A 158 5.09 1.87 7.33
C PHE A 158 5.37 3.27 6.77
N VAL A 159 6.18 3.34 5.71
CA VAL A 159 6.51 4.62 5.06
C VAL A 159 5.25 5.27 4.48
N ALA A 160 4.41 4.51 3.78
CA ALA A 160 3.15 4.99 3.23
C ALA A 160 2.21 5.51 4.34
N LEU A 161 2.06 4.75 5.43
CA LEU A 161 1.23 5.14 6.57
C LEU A 161 1.72 6.44 7.22
N ARG A 162 3.03 6.55 7.47
CA ARG A 162 3.62 7.78 8.05
C ARG A 162 3.37 9.00 7.17
N ASN A 163 3.47 8.85 5.85
CA ASN A 163 3.23 9.93 4.92
C ASN A 163 1.75 10.33 4.92
N MET A 164 0.83 9.36 4.84
CA MET A 164 -0.62 9.63 4.85
C MET A 164 -1.10 10.29 6.14
N VAL A 165 -0.59 9.89 7.31
CA VAL A 165 -0.93 10.51 8.61
C VAL A 165 -0.53 11.99 8.64
N ARG A 166 0.71 12.31 8.21
CA ARG A 166 1.20 13.70 8.17
C ARG A 166 0.36 14.60 7.26
N HIS A 167 -0.09 14.07 6.13
CA HIS A 167 -0.96 14.81 5.21
C HIS A 167 -2.35 15.02 5.80
N THR A 168 -2.89 14.00 6.47
CA THR A 168 -4.17 14.06 7.15
C THR A 168 -4.17 15.15 8.23
N GLU A 169 -3.13 15.22 9.06
CA GLU A 169 -2.95 16.27 10.07
C GLU A 169 -2.91 17.68 9.44
N SER A 170 -2.15 17.87 8.36
CA SER A 170 -2.05 19.17 7.69
C SER A 170 -3.40 19.69 7.15
N GLN A 171 -4.25 18.79 6.66
CA GLN A 171 -5.59 19.12 6.14
C GLN A 171 -6.56 19.47 7.28
N PHE A 172 -6.48 18.77 8.41
CA PHE A 172 -7.30 19.07 9.59
C PHE A 172 -6.96 20.42 10.21
N HIS A 173 -5.67 20.76 10.31
CA HIS A 173 -5.26 22.06 10.84
C HIS A 173 -5.75 23.23 9.98
N LEU A 174 -5.67 23.12 8.64
CA LEU A 174 -6.17 24.18 7.76
C LEU A 174 -7.67 24.44 7.92
N ARG A 175 -8.47 23.37 8.11
CA ARG A 175 -9.92 23.48 8.34
C ARG A 175 -10.32 24.05 9.71
N GLN A 176 -9.40 24.16 10.66
CA GLN A 176 -9.68 24.79 11.97
C GLN A 176 -9.52 26.32 11.95
N PHE A 177 -8.92 26.88 10.89
CA PHE A 177 -8.69 28.32 10.74
C PHE A 177 -9.64 29.02 9.75
N ASP A 178 -10.53 28.25 9.10
CA ASP A 178 -11.70 28.75 8.36
C ASP A 178 -12.95 28.70 9.26
#